data_AF-A0A2X0XY87-F1
#
_entry.id   AF-A0A2X0XY87-F1
#
_cell.length_a   1.000
_cell.length_b   1.000
_cell.length_c   1.000
_cell.angle_alpha   90.00
_cell.angle_beta   90.00
_cell.angle_gamma   90.00
#
_symmetry.space_group_name_H-M   'P 1'
#
loop_
_entity.id
_entity.type
_entity.pdbx_description
1 polymer ?
#
loop_
_entity_poly.entity_id
_entity_poly.type
_entity_poly.pdbx_seq_one_letter_code
_entity_poly.pdbx_strand_id
1 'polypeptide(L)'
;MENRELLEQHLQEIQVWEKDQKDLWFWEKLGRIPFKLLDKMTPAFLQNKIALLVDELGNYIQSGGKYLINEQAMIQKIRDHSSTQHIITISDIGQIPLEDMISLSDKLQNERVKFATVQGASTGFGGIFTLAIDIPMILGTALKTLQEIAIIHGYDPNDKMERIFIVKCLQFTSADIVGKEAILQELSTMNSSKKASDNMISQLQGWQEVFYTYRDQLGWKKLFQMIPIAGMVFGAYANKGMIQDVAETGIMLYRKRRIYEKLTELDC
;
A
#
# COMPACT_ATOMS: atom_id res chain seq x y z
N MET A 1 27.76 6.91 8.83
CA MET A 1 27.69 5.44 8.72
C MET A 1 26.50 5.00 9.54
N GLU A 2 25.62 4.21 8.93
CA GLU A 2 24.51 3.60 9.65
C GLU A 2 25.06 2.60 10.65
N ASN A 3 24.53 2.60 11.86
CA ASN A 3 24.92 1.66 12.90
C ASN A 3 23.66 0.97 13.46
N ARG A 4 23.88 -0.10 14.23
CA ARG A 4 22.79 -0.89 14.81
C ARG A 4 21.82 -0.04 15.64
N GLU A 5 22.36 0.86 16.46
CA GLU A 5 21.57 1.72 17.35
C GLU A 5 20.58 2.61 16.58
N LEU A 6 21.03 3.23 15.49
CA LEU A 6 20.17 4.05 14.62
C LEU A 6 19.06 3.21 13.96
N LEU A 7 19.40 2.01 13.47
CA LEU A 7 18.41 1.10 12.86
C LEU A 7 17.36 0.62 13.89
N GLU A 8 17.80 0.31 15.10
CA GLU A 8 16.91 -0.08 16.20
C GLU A 8 16.01 1.07 16.65
N GLN A 9 16.51 2.31 16.67
CA GLN A 9 15.71 3.50 16.94
C GLN A 9 14.57 3.65 15.92
N HIS A 10 14.87 3.58 14.61
CA HIS A 10 13.83 3.66 13.59
C HIS A 10 12.85 2.48 13.66
N LEU A 11 13.31 1.29 14.07
CA LEU A 11 12.40 0.16 14.29
C LEU A 11 11.44 0.43 15.44
N GLN A 12 11.88 1.08 16.52
CA GLN A 12 11.00 1.50 17.62
C GLN A 12 9.97 2.53 17.17
N GLU A 13 10.35 3.51 16.35
CA GLU A 13 9.40 4.47 15.75
C GLU A 13 8.29 3.77 14.98
N ILE A 14 8.65 2.76 14.17
CA ILE A 14 7.66 1.95 13.43
C ILE A 14 6.77 1.14 14.39
N GLN A 15 7.33 0.57 15.46
CA GLN A 15 6.54 -0.18 16.44
C GLN A 15 5.55 0.70 17.20
N VAL A 16 5.90 1.97 17.45
CA VAL A 16 4.96 2.95 18.01
C VAL A 16 3.85 3.22 17.01
N TRP A 17 4.21 3.50 15.75
CA TRP A 17 3.23 3.69 14.68
C TRP A 17 2.28 2.49 14.55
N GLU A 18 2.78 1.25 14.56
CA GLU A 18 1.96 0.03 14.48
C GLU A 18 0.97 -0.10 15.65
N LYS A 19 1.32 0.41 16.85
CA LYS A 19 0.41 0.44 18.00
C LYS A 19 -0.65 1.52 17.84
N ASP A 20 -0.28 2.70 17.35
CA ASP A 20 -1.21 3.82 17.14
C ASP A 20 -2.27 3.50 16.07
N GLN A 21 -1.94 2.63 15.12
CA GLN A 21 -2.92 2.10 14.15
C GLN A 21 -4.08 1.31 14.79
N LYS A 22 -3.98 0.96 16.08
CA LYS A 22 -5.03 0.27 16.85
C LYS A 22 -6.07 1.20 17.47
N ASP A 23 -5.84 2.52 17.53
CA ASP A 23 -6.68 3.49 18.27
C ASP A 23 -7.57 4.37 17.36
N LEU A 24 -8.07 3.82 16.25
CA LEU A 24 -8.95 4.57 15.37
C LEU A 24 -10.40 4.62 15.91
N TRP A 25 -10.65 5.61 16.77
CA TRP A 25 -11.93 5.97 17.42
C TRP A 25 -13.18 6.01 16.51
N PHE A 26 -13.02 6.18 15.19
CA PHE A 26 -14.13 6.21 14.23
C PHE A 26 -14.68 4.80 13.89
N TRP A 27 -13.84 3.76 13.96
CA TRP A 27 -14.21 2.38 13.61
C TRP A 27 -15.12 1.73 14.67
N GLU A 28 -14.93 2.07 15.94
CA GLU A 28 -15.74 1.53 17.05
C GLU A 28 -17.22 1.90 16.96
N LYS A 29 -17.55 3.07 16.39
CA LYS A 29 -18.94 3.52 16.19
C LYS A 29 -19.61 2.88 14.98
N LEU A 30 -18.84 2.52 13.95
CA LEU A 30 -19.34 2.01 12.67
C LEU A 30 -19.46 0.49 12.62
N GLY A 31 -18.65 -0.25 13.40
CA GLY A 31 -18.74 -1.71 13.54
C GLY A 31 -20.07 -2.23 14.12
N ARG A 32 -21.00 -1.35 14.50
CA ARG A 32 -22.34 -1.70 15.01
C ARG A 32 -23.41 -1.82 13.92
N ILE A 33 -23.11 -1.49 12.66
CA ILE A 33 -24.08 -1.59 11.56
C ILE A 33 -24.06 -3.02 11.01
N PRO A 34 -25.17 -3.78 11.07
CA PRO A 34 -25.21 -5.14 10.57
C PRO A 34 -24.97 -5.19 9.06
N PHE A 35 -24.00 -6.00 8.62
CA PHE A 35 -23.57 -6.15 7.22
C PHE A 35 -24.72 -6.30 6.20
N LYS A 36 -25.80 -6.98 6.58
CA LYS A 36 -26.99 -7.19 5.72
C LYS A 36 -27.71 -5.90 5.33
N LEU A 37 -27.57 -4.81 6.10
CA LEU A 37 -28.15 -3.52 5.75
C LEU A 37 -27.33 -2.78 4.69
N LEU A 38 -26.01 -2.90 4.71
CA LEU A 38 -25.12 -2.25 3.74
C LEU A 38 -25.26 -2.87 2.34
N ASP A 39 -25.30 -4.20 2.24
CA ASP A 39 -25.44 -4.90 0.96
C ASP A 39 -26.77 -4.58 0.26
N LYS A 40 -27.86 -4.42 1.03
CA LYS A 40 -29.19 -4.10 0.50
C LYS A 40 -29.32 -2.61 0.09
N MET A 41 -28.46 -1.74 0.60
CA MET A 41 -28.47 -0.30 0.33
C MET A 41 -27.43 0.17 -0.69
N THR A 42 -26.54 -0.72 -1.13
CA THR A 42 -25.50 -0.38 -2.11
C THR A 42 -26.10 -0.33 -3.53
N PRO A 43 -26.11 0.83 -4.21
CA PRO A 43 -26.69 0.95 -5.55
C PRO A 43 -25.92 0.13 -6.60
N ALA A 44 -26.60 -0.31 -7.67
CA ALA A 44 -26.00 -1.13 -8.73
C ALA A 44 -24.76 -0.47 -9.39
N PHE A 45 -24.76 0.86 -9.56
CA PHE A 45 -23.60 1.58 -10.11
C PHE A 45 -22.34 1.43 -9.25
N LEU A 46 -22.50 1.27 -7.93
CA LEU A 46 -21.42 1.13 -6.98
C LEU A 46 -20.90 -0.30 -6.95
N GLN A 47 -21.79 -1.29 -7.03
CA GLN A 47 -21.42 -2.71 -7.19
C GLN A 47 -20.57 -2.94 -8.44
N ASN A 48 -20.92 -2.29 -9.56
CA ASN A 48 -20.14 -2.38 -10.80
C ASN A 48 -18.72 -1.82 -10.65
N LYS A 49 -18.56 -0.69 -9.92
CA LYS A 49 -17.23 -0.13 -9.66
C LYS A 49 -16.40 -1.01 -8.72
N ILE A 50 -17.04 -1.68 -7.76
CA ILE A 50 -16.40 -2.67 -6.88
C ILE A 50 -15.89 -3.87 -7.69
N ALA A 51 -16.71 -4.40 -8.62
CA ALA A 51 -16.28 -5.50 -9.48
C ALA A 51 -15.07 -5.11 -10.34
N LEU A 52 -15.09 -3.92 -10.94
CA LEU A 52 -14.01 -3.43 -11.78
C LEU A 52 -12.70 -3.18 -10.98
N LEU A 53 -12.78 -2.76 -9.72
CA LEU A 53 -11.62 -2.72 -8.82
C LEU A 53 -11.01 -4.10 -8.56
N VAL A 54 -11.84 -5.11 -8.33
CA VAL A 54 -11.40 -6.48 -8.09
C VAL A 54 -10.65 -7.01 -9.31
N ASP A 55 -11.22 -6.80 -10.49
CA ASP A 55 -10.60 -7.21 -11.74
C ASP A 55 -9.25 -6.49 -11.95
N GLU A 56 -9.19 -5.19 -11.70
CA GLU A 56 -7.94 -4.41 -11.85
C GLU A 56 -6.87 -4.85 -10.85
N LEU A 57 -7.23 -5.15 -9.60
CA LEU A 57 -6.31 -5.70 -8.61
C LEU A 57 -5.82 -7.10 -9.00
N GLY A 58 -6.70 -7.97 -9.51
CA GLY A 58 -6.33 -9.29 -10.01
C GLY A 58 -5.35 -9.18 -11.19
N ASN A 59 -5.65 -8.30 -12.15
CA ASN A 59 -4.82 -8.01 -13.29
C ASN A 59 -3.46 -7.41 -12.89
N TYR A 60 -3.44 -6.53 -11.89
CA TYR A 60 -2.21 -5.96 -11.33
C TYR A 60 -1.32 -7.06 -10.73
N ILE A 61 -1.86 -7.94 -9.90
CA ILE A 61 -1.05 -9.03 -9.32
C ILE A 61 -0.50 -9.95 -10.42
N GLN A 62 -1.28 -10.23 -11.47
CA GLN A 62 -0.85 -11.11 -12.56
C GLN A 62 0.18 -10.47 -13.49
N SER A 63 -0.08 -9.24 -13.92
CA SER A 63 0.64 -8.58 -15.04
C SER A 63 1.51 -7.39 -14.62
N GLY A 64 1.38 -6.94 -13.37
CA GLY A 64 2.11 -5.81 -12.78
C GLY A 64 1.57 -4.45 -13.12
N GLY A 65 0.49 -4.37 -13.92
CA GLY A 65 -0.04 -3.11 -14.40
C GLY A 65 1.02 -2.38 -15.22
N LYS A 66 1.29 -2.88 -16.43
CA LYS A 66 2.38 -2.50 -17.38
C LYS A 66 2.61 -1.00 -17.65
N TYR A 67 1.87 -0.09 -17.02
CA TYR A 67 1.84 1.35 -17.32
C TYR A 67 2.01 2.27 -16.10
N LEU A 68 2.15 1.74 -14.88
CA LEU A 68 2.03 2.60 -13.68
C LEU A 68 3.32 3.36 -13.30
N ILE A 69 4.51 2.83 -13.59
CA ILE A 69 5.80 3.47 -13.23
C ILE A 69 6.73 3.58 -14.43
N ASN A 70 7.48 4.67 -14.48
CA ASN A 70 8.69 4.77 -15.28
C ASN A 70 9.89 4.50 -14.35
N GLU A 71 10.38 3.25 -14.35
CA GLU A 71 11.47 2.79 -13.48
C GLU A 71 12.74 3.62 -13.66
N GLN A 72 13.10 3.92 -14.91
CA GLN A 72 14.29 4.72 -15.23
C GLN A 72 14.17 6.15 -14.69
N ALA A 73 12.98 6.75 -14.78
CA ALA A 73 12.74 8.07 -14.18
C ALA A 73 12.82 8.03 -12.65
N MET A 74 12.38 6.94 -12.02
CA MET A 74 12.50 6.77 -10.57
C MET A 74 13.95 6.58 -10.12
N ILE A 75 14.73 5.73 -10.81
CA ILE A 75 16.16 5.55 -10.55
C ILE A 75 16.90 6.88 -10.70
N GLN A 76 16.61 7.64 -11.75
CA GLN A 76 17.20 8.96 -11.94
C GLN A 76 16.82 9.93 -10.82
N LYS A 77 15.54 9.99 -10.43
CA LYS A 77 15.07 10.84 -9.34
C LYS A 77 15.75 10.50 -8.01
N ILE A 78 15.96 9.22 -7.73
CA ILE A 78 16.65 8.74 -6.52
C ILE A 78 18.13 9.12 -6.57
N ARG A 79 18.79 8.93 -7.72
CA ARG A 79 20.18 9.35 -7.93
C ARG A 79 20.39 10.84 -7.69
N ASP A 80 19.45 11.68 -8.12
CA ASP A 80 19.53 13.14 -7.96
C ASP A 80 19.38 13.60 -6.50
N HIS A 81 18.86 12.74 -5.61
CA HIS A 81 18.52 13.10 -4.22
C HIS A 81 19.14 12.17 -3.17
N SER A 82 19.96 11.20 -3.59
CA SER A 82 20.72 10.34 -2.70
C SER A 82 22.17 10.81 -2.63
N SER A 83 22.78 10.60 -1.48
CA SER A 83 24.22 10.72 -1.27
C SER A 83 25.04 9.69 -2.08
N THR A 84 24.40 8.63 -2.59
CA THR A 84 25.03 7.55 -3.35
C THR A 84 25.08 7.88 -4.85
N GLN A 85 26.30 7.98 -5.40
CA GLN A 85 26.51 8.42 -6.80
C GLN A 85 26.29 7.32 -7.84
N HIS A 86 26.44 6.04 -7.46
CA HIS A 86 26.41 4.90 -8.39
C HIS A 86 25.16 4.04 -8.17
N ILE A 87 24.02 4.51 -8.67
CA ILE A 87 22.75 3.77 -8.66
C ILE A 87 22.37 3.46 -10.10
N ILE A 88 22.44 2.19 -10.52
CA ILE A 88 22.16 1.75 -11.90
C ILE A 88 20.87 0.94 -11.94
N THR A 89 20.61 0.15 -10.91
CA THR A 89 19.50 -0.80 -10.78
C THR A 89 18.70 -0.57 -9.50
N ILE A 90 17.50 -1.15 -9.41
CA ILE A 90 16.71 -1.12 -8.17
C ILE A 90 17.47 -1.77 -7.00
N SER A 91 18.23 -2.83 -7.25
CA SER A 91 19.01 -3.51 -6.23
C SER A 91 20.06 -2.60 -5.59
N ASP A 92 20.65 -1.69 -6.36
CA ASP A 92 21.61 -0.69 -5.85
C ASP A 92 20.94 0.28 -4.87
N ILE A 93 19.65 0.57 -5.07
CA ILE A 93 18.87 1.42 -4.17
C ILE A 93 18.78 0.78 -2.78
N GLY A 94 18.70 -0.55 -2.67
CA GLY A 94 18.68 -1.25 -1.39
C GLY A 94 19.90 -0.97 -0.50
N GLN A 95 21.00 -0.48 -1.11
CA GLN A 95 22.27 -0.18 -0.44
C GLN A 95 22.44 1.29 -0.05
N ILE A 96 21.54 2.19 -0.48
CA ILE A 96 21.63 3.59 -0.07
C ILE A 96 21.37 3.72 1.44
N PRO A 97 21.80 4.83 2.07
CA PRO A 97 21.44 5.12 3.45
C PRO A 97 19.92 5.14 3.64
N LEU A 98 19.42 4.49 4.68
CA LEU A 98 18.07 4.56 5.20
C LEU A 98 17.60 6.01 5.32
N GLU A 99 18.44 6.94 5.77
CA GLU A 99 18.07 8.37 5.85
C GLU A 99 17.72 8.95 4.47
N ASP A 100 18.44 8.55 3.41
CA ASP A 100 18.10 8.94 2.05
C ASP A 100 16.74 8.34 1.65
N MET A 101 16.48 7.07 2.00
CA MET A 101 15.17 6.42 1.75
C MET A 101 14.03 7.12 2.48
N ILE A 102 14.25 7.58 3.72
CA ILE A 102 13.29 8.34 4.53
C ILE A 102 12.97 9.66 3.85
N SER A 103 14.00 10.45 3.52
CA SER A 103 13.84 11.76 2.85
C SER A 103 13.15 11.65 1.48
N LEU A 104 13.54 10.64 0.68
CA LEU A 104 12.91 10.35 -0.62
C LEU A 104 11.43 9.97 -0.46
N SER A 105 11.12 9.16 0.54
CA SER A 105 9.77 8.71 0.87
C SER A 105 8.87 9.88 1.29
N ASP A 106 9.35 10.75 2.18
CA ASP A 106 8.60 11.91 2.67
C ASP A 106 8.35 12.91 1.53
N LYS A 107 9.34 13.12 0.66
CA LYS A 107 9.18 13.94 -0.53
C LYS A 107 8.12 13.35 -1.47
N LEU A 108 8.16 12.05 -1.71
CA LEU A 108 7.19 11.36 -2.55
C LEU A 108 5.77 11.46 -1.99
N GLN A 109 5.58 11.21 -0.69
CA GLN A 109 4.27 11.35 -0.03
C GLN A 109 3.73 12.77 -0.24
N ASN A 110 4.53 13.80 0.03
CA ASN A 110 4.12 15.19 -0.13
C ASN A 110 3.72 15.53 -1.57
N GLU A 111 4.46 15.03 -2.57
CA GLU A 111 4.12 15.22 -3.98
C GLU A 111 2.82 14.53 -4.37
N ARG A 112 2.60 13.28 -3.93
CA ARG A 112 1.39 12.49 -4.23
C ARG A 112 0.16 13.08 -3.55
N VAL A 113 0.28 13.52 -2.30
CA VAL A 113 -0.77 14.21 -1.55
C VAL A 113 -1.15 15.54 -2.21
N LYS A 114 -0.17 16.34 -2.67
CA LYS A 114 -0.42 17.57 -3.43
C LYS A 114 -1.14 17.28 -4.74
N PHE A 115 -0.68 16.28 -5.50
CA PHE A 115 -1.32 15.86 -6.74
C PHE A 115 -2.78 15.44 -6.51
N ALA A 116 -3.04 14.61 -5.50
CA ALA A 116 -4.38 14.18 -5.12
C ALA A 116 -5.29 15.35 -4.69
N THR A 117 -4.72 16.36 -4.02
CA THR A 117 -5.43 17.58 -3.62
C THR A 117 -5.85 18.41 -4.84
N VAL A 118 -4.94 18.64 -5.79
CA VAL A 118 -5.24 19.39 -7.03
C VAL A 118 -6.27 18.65 -7.88
N GLN A 119 -6.13 17.33 -8.01
CA GLN A 119 -7.08 16.47 -8.73
C GLN A 119 -8.47 16.46 -8.06
N GLY A 120 -8.53 16.52 -6.73
CA GLY A 120 -9.77 16.64 -5.97
C GLY A 120 -10.42 18.03 -6.08
N ALA A 121 -9.62 19.09 -6.27
CA ALA A 121 -10.10 20.46 -6.43
C ALA A 121 -10.65 20.74 -7.83
N SER A 122 -10.01 20.21 -8.88
CA SER A 122 -10.45 20.36 -10.28
C SER A 122 -11.79 19.67 -10.58
N THR A 123 -12.18 18.71 -9.75
CA THR A 123 -13.46 17.99 -9.82
C THR A 123 -14.54 18.60 -8.90
N GLY A 124 -14.23 19.73 -8.22
CA GLY A 124 -15.00 20.24 -7.07
C GLY A 124 -15.97 21.41 -7.30
N PHE A 125 -16.13 21.94 -8.51
CA PHE A 125 -17.19 22.92 -8.81
C PHE A 125 -18.48 22.21 -9.25
N GLY A 126 -19.25 21.63 -8.30
CA GLY A 126 -20.59 21.11 -8.62
C GLY A 126 -21.21 20.07 -7.68
N GLY A 127 -21.57 20.44 -6.45
CA GLY A 127 -22.61 19.77 -5.64
C GLY A 127 -22.41 18.30 -5.25
N ILE A 128 -23.36 17.76 -4.48
CA ILE A 128 -23.43 16.40 -3.90
C ILE A 128 -23.37 15.23 -4.94
N PHE A 129 -23.16 15.53 -6.23
CA PHE A 129 -23.20 14.58 -7.35
C PHE A 129 -21.88 14.40 -8.11
N THR A 130 -20.76 14.97 -7.69
CA THR A 130 -19.42 14.66 -8.26
C THR A 130 -18.83 13.32 -7.76
N LEU A 131 -19.65 12.48 -7.10
CA LEU A 131 -19.33 11.17 -6.52
C LEU A 131 -18.96 10.05 -7.51
N ALA A 132 -18.65 10.39 -8.75
CA ALA A 132 -18.04 9.48 -9.70
C ALA A 132 -16.61 9.94 -10.01
N ILE A 133 -15.77 10.13 -8.98
CA ILE A 133 -14.33 10.00 -9.21
C ILE A 133 -14.12 8.60 -9.80
N ASP A 134 -13.29 8.51 -10.84
CA ASP A 134 -12.96 7.25 -11.48
C ASP A 134 -12.18 6.40 -10.47
N ILE A 135 -12.91 5.51 -9.79
CA ILE A 135 -12.41 4.57 -8.80
C ILE A 135 -11.12 3.84 -9.30
N PRO A 136 -11.04 3.40 -10.57
CA PRO A 136 -9.80 3.00 -11.25
C PRO A 136 -8.63 3.95 -11.13
N MET A 137 -8.85 5.26 -11.29
CA MET A 137 -7.81 6.27 -11.24
C MET A 137 -7.27 6.45 -9.81
N ILE A 138 -8.14 6.42 -8.80
CA ILE A 138 -7.73 6.45 -7.40
C ILE A 138 -6.90 5.20 -7.09
N LEU A 139 -7.41 4.01 -7.45
CA LEU A 139 -6.70 2.76 -7.24
C LEU A 139 -5.34 2.77 -7.95
N GLY A 140 -5.30 3.18 -9.22
CA GLY A 140 -4.07 3.30 -9.99
C GLY A 140 -3.07 4.26 -9.35
N THR A 141 -3.54 5.37 -8.77
CA THR A 141 -2.69 6.32 -8.03
C THR A 141 -2.15 5.71 -6.74
N ALA A 142 -2.98 4.97 -5.99
CA ALA A 142 -2.57 4.26 -4.78
C ALA A 142 -1.53 3.16 -5.09
N LEU A 143 -1.81 2.32 -6.08
CA LEU A 143 -0.89 1.27 -6.55
C LEU A 143 0.43 1.88 -7.03
N LYS A 144 0.39 2.95 -7.83
CA LYS A 144 1.58 3.67 -8.29
C LYS A 144 2.40 4.24 -7.13
N THR A 145 1.73 4.82 -6.14
CA THR A 145 2.40 5.39 -4.96
C THR A 145 3.14 4.30 -4.19
N LEU A 146 2.49 3.16 -3.92
CA LEU A 146 3.12 2.02 -3.23
C LEU A 146 4.28 1.42 -4.03
N GLN A 147 4.10 1.31 -5.34
CA GLN A 147 5.12 0.86 -6.28
C GLN A 147 6.38 1.75 -6.26
N GLU A 148 6.22 3.07 -6.24
CA GLU A 148 7.35 4.00 -6.15
C GLU A 148 8.03 3.95 -4.78
N ILE A 149 7.26 3.75 -3.70
CA ILE A 149 7.81 3.52 -2.35
C ILE A 149 8.61 2.22 -2.31
N ALA A 150 8.13 1.15 -2.96
CA ALA A 150 8.87 -0.12 -3.07
C ALA A 150 10.24 0.11 -3.72
N ILE A 151 10.29 0.85 -4.83
CA ILE A 151 11.54 1.20 -5.52
C ILE A 151 12.47 2.02 -4.62
N ILE A 152 11.95 3.03 -3.90
CA ILE A 152 12.75 3.84 -2.96
C ILE A 152 13.44 2.97 -1.90
N HIS A 153 12.81 1.87 -1.50
CA HIS A 153 13.37 0.93 -0.54
C HIS A 153 14.13 -0.24 -1.19
N GLY A 154 14.38 -0.20 -2.50
CA GLY A 154 15.15 -1.20 -3.23
C GLY A 154 14.41 -2.50 -3.54
N TYR A 155 13.07 -2.45 -3.67
CA TYR A 155 12.24 -3.60 -4.05
C TYR A 155 11.67 -3.41 -5.45
N ASP A 156 11.77 -4.45 -6.29
CA ASP A 156 11.29 -4.42 -7.68
C ASP A 156 9.78 -4.71 -7.76
N PRO A 157 8.94 -3.71 -8.11
CA PRO A 157 7.48 -3.89 -8.21
C PRO A 157 7.05 -4.82 -9.35
N ASN A 158 7.97 -5.24 -10.23
CA ASN A 158 7.70 -6.27 -11.23
C ASN A 158 7.74 -7.69 -10.64
N ASP A 159 8.39 -7.90 -9.49
CA ASP A 159 8.34 -9.19 -8.80
C ASP A 159 6.90 -9.49 -8.36
N LYS A 160 6.44 -10.73 -8.59
CA LYS A 160 5.12 -11.18 -8.18
C LYS A 160 4.94 -11.11 -6.66
N MET A 161 5.96 -11.47 -5.89
CA MET A 161 5.91 -11.39 -4.43
C MET A 161 5.81 -9.93 -3.97
N GLU A 162 6.48 -9.03 -4.69
CA GLU A 162 6.42 -7.61 -4.38
C GLU A 162 5.03 -7.01 -4.69
N ARG A 163 4.40 -7.43 -5.78
CA ARG A 163 3.01 -7.06 -6.10
C ARG A 163 2.03 -7.53 -5.02
N ILE A 164 2.26 -8.70 -4.44
CA ILE A 164 1.46 -9.19 -3.31
C ILE A 164 1.68 -8.30 -2.08
N PHE A 165 2.92 -7.92 -1.77
CA PHE A 165 3.24 -7.01 -0.66
C PHE A 165 2.57 -5.63 -0.84
N ILE A 166 2.57 -5.09 -2.06
CA ILE A 166 1.88 -3.84 -2.41
C ILE A 166 0.37 -3.96 -2.13
N VAL A 167 -0.26 -5.06 -2.54
CA VAL A 167 -1.68 -5.30 -2.24
C VAL A 167 -1.91 -5.44 -0.73
N LYS A 168 -0.99 -6.03 0.03
CA LYS A 168 -1.08 -6.09 1.50
C LYS A 168 -1.00 -4.71 2.15
N CYS A 169 -0.16 -3.80 1.65
CA CYS A 169 -0.12 -2.42 2.11
C CYS A 169 -1.46 -1.70 1.87
N LEU A 170 -2.04 -1.90 0.68
CA LEU A 170 -3.36 -1.35 0.36
C LEU A 170 -4.48 -1.92 1.25
N GLN A 171 -4.45 -3.24 1.50
CA GLN A 171 -5.35 -3.91 2.43
C GLN A 171 -5.19 -3.36 3.86
N PHE A 172 -3.96 -3.19 4.33
CA PHE A 172 -3.68 -2.66 5.67
C PHE A 172 -4.26 -1.26 5.87
N THR A 173 -4.07 -0.39 4.89
CA THR A 173 -4.57 1.00 4.94
C THR A 173 -6.08 1.05 5.17
N SER A 174 -6.81 0.07 4.63
CA SER A 174 -8.27 0.01 4.65
C SER A 174 -8.83 -1.01 5.65
N ALA A 175 -7.97 -1.67 6.43
CA ALA A 175 -8.41 -2.71 7.36
C ALA A 175 -8.84 -2.12 8.71
N ASP A 176 -9.77 -2.82 9.38
CA ASP A 176 -10.04 -2.60 10.79
C ASP A 176 -8.86 -3.09 11.65
N ILE A 177 -8.88 -2.80 12.95
CA ILE A 177 -7.80 -3.13 13.89
C ILE A 177 -7.42 -4.62 13.81
N VAL A 178 -8.43 -5.50 13.81
CA VAL A 178 -8.25 -6.96 13.70
C VAL A 178 -7.63 -7.34 12.36
N GLY A 179 -8.08 -6.74 11.26
CA GLY A 179 -7.50 -6.97 9.94
C GLY A 179 -6.05 -6.46 9.82
N LYS A 180 -5.74 -5.29 10.40
CA LYS A 180 -4.39 -4.74 10.45
C LYS A 180 -3.44 -5.66 11.21
N GLU A 181 -3.85 -6.19 12.36
CA GLU A 181 -3.06 -7.17 13.13
C GLU A 181 -2.80 -8.46 12.33
N ALA A 182 -3.82 -9.00 11.68
CA ALA A 182 -3.67 -10.19 10.83
C ALA A 182 -2.69 -9.93 9.67
N ILE A 183 -2.78 -8.77 9.02
CA ILE A 183 -1.88 -8.41 7.93
C ILE A 183 -0.44 -8.24 8.43
N LEU A 184 -0.22 -7.59 9.58
CA LEU A 184 1.13 -7.48 10.16
C LEU A 184 1.73 -8.84 10.48
N GLN A 185 0.92 -9.78 10.98
CA GLN A 185 1.37 -11.15 11.23
C GLN A 185 1.78 -11.85 9.93
N GLU A 186 0.98 -11.76 8.88
CA GLU A 186 1.31 -12.31 7.55
C GLU A 186 2.60 -11.71 6.98
N LEU A 187 2.75 -10.38 7.05
CA LEU A 187 3.94 -9.67 6.58
C LEU A 187 5.20 -10.05 7.36
N SER A 188 5.10 -10.22 8.68
CA SER A 188 6.23 -10.68 9.51
C SER A 188 6.71 -12.08 9.07
N THR A 189 5.78 -12.96 8.74
CA THR A 189 6.07 -14.33 8.29
C THR A 189 6.74 -14.34 6.90
N MET A 190 6.32 -13.43 6.02
CA MET A 190 6.92 -13.24 4.70
C MET A 190 8.39 -12.80 4.80
N ASN A 191 8.70 -11.89 5.73
CA ASN A 191 10.05 -11.37 5.95
C ASN A 191 11.01 -12.41 6.56
N SER A 192 10.54 -13.25 7.48
CA SER A 192 11.38 -14.28 8.13
C SER A 192 11.77 -15.43 7.22
N SER A 193 11.16 -15.53 6.02
CA SER A 193 11.18 -16.76 5.24
C SER A 193 11.76 -16.59 3.84
N LYS A 194 13.02 -16.14 3.73
CA LYS A 194 13.76 -16.18 2.45
C LYS A 194 13.78 -17.59 1.81
N LYS A 195 13.63 -18.65 2.62
CA LYS A 195 13.51 -20.07 2.19
C LYS A 195 12.07 -20.61 2.03
N ALA A 196 11.03 -19.94 2.55
CA ALA A 196 9.65 -20.39 2.34
C ALA A 196 9.03 -19.87 1.04
N SER A 197 9.73 -18.96 0.35
CA SER A 197 9.38 -18.51 -1.00
C SER A 197 9.13 -19.70 -1.95
N ASP A 198 9.95 -20.76 -1.89
CA ASP A 198 9.76 -21.95 -2.74
C ASP A 198 8.49 -22.75 -2.39
N ASN A 199 8.11 -22.79 -1.11
CA ASN A 199 6.88 -23.46 -0.65
C ASN A 199 5.61 -22.60 -0.86
N MET A 200 5.73 -21.28 -0.86
CA MET A 200 4.64 -20.39 -1.28
C MET A 200 4.45 -20.45 -2.79
N ILE A 201 5.53 -20.51 -3.58
CA ILE A 201 5.48 -20.60 -5.04
C ILE A 201 4.86 -21.92 -5.52
N SER A 202 5.08 -23.05 -4.82
CA SER A 202 4.40 -24.32 -5.14
C SER A 202 2.90 -24.28 -4.81
N GLN A 203 2.48 -23.54 -3.78
CA GLN A 203 1.06 -23.26 -3.50
C GLN A 203 0.45 -22.22 -4.45
N LEU A 204 1.28 -21.44 -5.16
CA LEU A 204 0.86 -20.43 -6.12
C LEU A 204 0.52 -21.00 -7.51
N GLN A 205 0.76 -22.29 -7.83
CA GLN A 205 0.27 -22.87 -9.09
C GLN A 205 -1.27 -23.02 -9.10
N GLY A 206 -1.90 -23.12 -7.92
CA GLY A 206 -3.35 -23.07 -7.73
C GLY A 206 -3.91 -21.66 -7.51
N TRP A 207 -3.16 -20.58 -7.78
CA TRP A 207 -3.57 -19.24 -7.36
C TRP A 207 -4.84 -18.70 -8.06
N GLN A 208 -5.24 -19.25 -9.22
CA GLN A 208 -6.54 -18.94 -9.84
C GLN A 208 -7.71 -19.55 -9.05
N GLU A 209 -7.52 -20.75 -8.51
CA GLU A 209 -8.45 -21.44 -7.58
C GLU A 209 -8.43 -20.77 -6.20
N VAL A 210 -7.25 -20.33 -5.73
CA VAL A 210 -7.11 -19.57 -4.49
C VAL A 210 -7.69 -18.19 -4.67
N PHE A 211 -7.57 -17.46 -5.79
CA PHE A 211 -8.24 -16.17 -5.97
C PHE A 211 -9.77 -16.27 -5.85
N TYR A 212 -10.34 -17.36 -6.38
CA TYR A 212 -11.76 -17.68 -6.18
C TYR A 212 -12.11 -17.99 -4.72
N THR A 213 -11.19 -18.63 -3.98
CA THR A 213 -11.36 -19.01 -2.57
C THR A 213 -10.99 -17.88 -1.58
N TYR A 214 -10.07 -16.98 -1.93
CA TYR A 214 -9.55 -15.86 -1.14
C TYR A 214 -10.45 -14.63 -1.26
N ARG A 215 -11.22 -14.52 -2.35
CA ARG A 215 -12.38 -13.64 -2.44
C ARG A 215 -13.36 -13.86 -1.27
N ASP A 216 -13.38 -15.08 -0.71
CA ASP A 216 -14.25 -15.49 0.39
C ASP A 216 -13.59 -15.40 1.79
N GLN A 217 -12.27 -15.26 1.88
CA GLN A 217 -11.57 -15.14 3.16
C GLN A 217 -11.43 -13.67 3.58
N LEU A 218 -12.36 -13.26 4.45
CA LEU A 218 -12.32 -12.20 5.48
C LEU A 218 -11.81 -10.78 5.11
N GLY A 219 -10.70 -10.61 4.38
CA GLY A 219 -10.11 -9.32 4.03
C GLY A 219 -10.79 -8.62 2.85
N TRP A 220 -11.19 -9.36 1.81
CA TRP A 220 -11.79 -8.78 0.60
C TRP A 220 -13.18 -8.21 0.91
N LYS A 221 -14.03 -8.98 1.60
CA LYS A 221 -15.38 -8.51 2.00
C LYS A 221 -15.32 -7.24 2.85
N LYS A 222 -14.37 -7.11 3.79
CA LYS A 222 -14.20 -5.91 4.63
C LYS A 222 -13.67 -4.69 3.84
N LEU A 223 -12.71 -4.90 2.93
CA LEU A 223 -12.18 -3.86 2.04
C LEU A 223 -13.28 -3.23 1.17
N PHE A 224 -14.15 -4.05 0.58
CA PHE A 224 -15.19 -3.57 -0.35
C PHE A 224 -16.45 -3.04 0.33
N GLN A 225 -16.78 -3.49 1.55
CA GLN A 225 -17.91 -2.99 2.35
C GLN A 225 -17.73 -1.54 2.81
N MET A 226 -16.52 -1.00 2.65
CA MET A 226 -16.13 0.34 3.08
C MET A 226 -16.20 1.39 1.97
N ILE A 227 -16.13 0.96 0.70
CA ILE A 227 -16.21 1.81 -0.49
C ILE A 227 -17.53 2.62 -0.55
N PRO A 228 -18.71 2.06 -0.15
CA PRO A 228 -19.94 2.84 -0.04
C PRO A 228 -19.92 3.91 1.05
N ILE A 229 -19.14 3.71 2.12
CA ILE A 229 -19.15 4.55 3.32
C ILE A 229 -18.16 5.72 3.17
N ALA A 230 -17.02 5.49 2.51
CA ALA A 230 -16.11 6.55 2.09
C ALA A 230 -16.72 7.45 1.00
N GLY A 231 -17.62 6.92 0.17
CA GLY A 231 -18.30 7.70 -0.87
C GLY A 231 -19.35 8.69 -0.34
N MET A 232 -19.90 8.50 0.87
CA MET A 232 -21.04 9.30 1.35
C MET A 232 -20.65 10.51 2.21
N VAL A 233 -19.39 10.59 2.68
CA VAL A 233 -18.93 11.63 3.61
C VAL A 233 -17.77 12.47 3.06
N PHE A 234 -17.07 12.00 2.02
CA PHE A 234 -15.82 12.62 1.60
C PHE A 234 -15.91 13.21 0.18
N GLY A 235 -16.46 14.42 0.05
CA GLY A 235 -16.18 15.27 -1.12
C GLY A 235 -14.77 15.87 -1.02
N ALA A 236 -14.07 16.08 -2.16
CA ALA A 236 -12.74 16.72 -2.37
C ALA A 236 -11.55 16.32 -1.44
N TYR A 237 -11.75 16.18 -0.14
CA TYR A 237 -10.82 15.74 0.90
C TYR A 237 -10.55 14.22 0.91
N ALA A 238 -11.42 13.38 0.31
CA ALA A 238 -11.27 11.92 0.31
C ALA A 238 -9.97 11.44 -0.32
N ASN A 239 -9.65 11.99 -1.51
CA ASN A 239 -8.51 11.54 -2.30
C ASN A 239 -7.18 11.88 -1.61
N LYS A 240 -7.11 13.06 -0.98
CA LYS A 240 -5.91 13.49 -0.24
C LYS A 240 -5.64 12.58 0.96
N GLY A 241 -6.64 12.37 1.83
CA GLY A 241 -6.50 11.56 3.04
C GLY A 241 -6.15 10.12 2.72
N MET A 242 -6.87 9.50 1.77
CA MET A 242 -6.59 8.14 1.34
C MET A 242 -5.16 7.98 0.80
N ILE A 243 -4.70 8.87 -0.10
CA ILE A 243 -3.34 8.78 -0.65
C ILE A 243 -2.28 9.03 0.43
N GLN A 244 -2.56 9.91 1.39
CA GLN A 244 -1.69 10.13 2.54
C GLN A 244 -1.52 8.86 3.37
N ASP A 245 -2.63 8.21 3.74
CA ASP A 245 -2.64 6.98 4.55
C ASP A 245 -1.98 5.80 3.82
N VAL A 246 -2.23 5.67 2.50
CA VAL A 246 -1.59 4.67 1.64
C VAL A 246 -0.07 4.87 1.58
N ALA A 247 0.36 6.12 1.38
CA ALA A 247 1.78 6.45 1.33
C ALA A 247 2.45 6.18 2.69
N GLU A 248 1.85 6.63 3.78
CA GLU A 248 2.37 6.40 5.14
C GLU A 248 2.50 4.91 5.45
N THR A 249 1.46 4.13 5.16
CA THR A 249 1.48 2.66 5.33
C THR A 249 2.60 2.02 4.53
N GLY A 250 2.73 2.36 3.25
CA GLY A 250 3.82 1.85 2.41
C GLY A 250 5.18 2.19 3.00
N ILE A 251 5.40 3.46 3.36
CA ILE A 251 6.67 3.94 3.90
C ILE A 251 7.05 3.16 5.17
N MET A 252 6.12 3.01 6.11
CA MET A 252 6.40 2.32 7.38
C MET A 252 6.70 0.83 7.17
N LEU A 253 5.90 0.13 6.37
CA LEU A 253 6.05 -1.31 6.15
C LEU A 253 7.30 -1.65 5.33
N TYR A 254 7.63 -0.86 4.31
CA TYR A 254 8.86 -1.06 3.53
C TYR A 254 10.11 -0.68 4.33
N ARG A 255 10.07 0.43 5.08
CA ARG A 255 11.16 0.84 5.97
C ARG A 255 11.46 -0.27 6.99
N LYS A 256 10.42 -0.86 7.59
CA LYS A 256 10.57 -2.00 8.52
C LYS A 256 11.31 -3.17 7.88
N ARG A 257 10.90 -3.56 6.68
CA ARG A 257 11.50 -4.66 5.92
C ARG A 257 12.97 -4.40 5.62
N ARG A 258 13.30 -3.19 5.15
CA ARG A 258 14.68 -2.78 4.86
C ARG A 258 15.56 -2.69 6.10
N ILE A 259 15.03 -2.21 7.23
CA ILE A 259 15.75 -2.19 8.52
C ILE A 259 16.13 -3.60 8.94
N TYR A 260 15.22 -4.57 8.86
CA TYR A 260 15.55 -5.97 9.19
C TYR A 260 16.63 -6.56 8.29
N GLU A 261 16.59 -6.26 6.99
CA GLU A 261 17.64 -6.69 6.05
C GLU A 261 19.01 -6.08 6.43
N LYS A 262 19.06 -4.76 6.67
CA LYS A 262 20.30 -4.06 7.08
C LYS A 262 20.83 -4.55 8.43
N LEU A 263 19.96 -4.82 9.40
CA LEU A 263 20.36 -5.41 10.70
C LEU A 263 20.96 -6.80 10.52
N THR A 264 20.38 -7.63 9.64
CA THR A 264 20.89 -8.97 9.33
C THR A 264 22.27 -8.89 8.65
N GLU A 265 22.48 -7.91 7.78
CA GLU A 265 23.77 -7.66 7.12
C GLU A 265 24.86 -7.22 8.09
N LEU A 266 24.52 -6.48 9.15
CA LEU A 266 25.45 -6.10 10.23
C LEU A 266 25.83 -7.27 11.14
N ASP A 267 24.97 -8.30 11.21
CA ASP A 267 25.17 -9.51 12.03
C ASP A 267 25.98 -10.61 11.29
N CYS A 268 26.22 -10.45 9.99
CA CYS A 268 27.00 -11.37 9.15
C CYS A 268 28.47 -10.97 9.04
#